data_AF-A0A0F8ZA58-F1
#
_entry.id   AF-A0A0F8ZA58-F1
#
_cell.length_a   1.000
_cell.length_b   1.000
_cell.length_c   1.000
_cell.angle_alpha   90.00
_cell.angle_beta   90.00
_cell.angle_gamma   90.00
#
_symmetry.space_group_name_H-M   'P 1'
#
loop_
_entity.id
_entity.type
_entity.pdbx_description
1 polymer ?
#
loop_
_entity_poly.entity_id
_entity_poly.type
_entity_poly.pdbx_seq_one_letter_code
_entity_poly.pdbx_strand_id
1 'polypeptide(L)'
;MGANVVTETFGILGKRGTGKTHTAMVFAEEMLECGYPMGVIDPVGAWWGLRSSADGKRPGYEIVIFGGDHGDVPLEKGGGKVIANFAIEESVPFILDLDGMSKRKQIDFVADFLEQLYRRNKEPLHLFIDEADLFAPQICRRGEGQERALGACDDIIRRGRKKGLGATLIT
;
A
#
# COMPACT_ATOMS: atom_id res chain seq x y z
N MET A 1 5.42 -17.60 7.97
CA MET A 1 4.40 -17.49 6.92
C MET A 1 4.85 -18.23 5.65
N GLY A 2 3.99 -18.96 4.93
CA GLY A 2 4.39 -19.68 3.70
C GLY A 2 4.50 -18.77 2.47
N ALA A 3 5.41 -19.07 1.52
CA ALA A 3 5.75 -18.17 0.40
C ALA A 3 4.57 -17.75 -0.50
N ASN A 4 3.52 -18.57 -0.62
CA ASN A 4 2.34 -18.24 -1.45
C ASN A 4 1.58 -17.01 -0.94
N VAL A 5 1.71 -16.69 0.35
CA VAL A 5 0.97 -15.63 1.04
C VAL A 5 1.18 -14.25 0.42
N VAL A 6 2.35 -14.00 -0.17
CA VAL A 6 2.71 -12.73 -0.81
C VAL A 6 1.75 -12.39 -1.95
N THR A 7 1.22 -13.41 -2.63
CA THR A 7 0.32 -13.24 -3.78
C THR A 7 -1.16 -13.50 -3.45
N GLU A 8 -1.47 -13.79 -2.19
CA GLU A 8 -2.85 -13.99 -1.73
C GLU A 8 -3.54 -12.64 -1.46
N THR A 9 -4.86 -12.67 -1.36
CA THR A 9 -5.66 -11.49 -1.01
C THR A 9 -6.37 -11.66 0.33
N PHE A 10 -6.22 -10.68 1.21
CA PHE A 10 -6.81 -10.62 2.54
C PHE A 10 -7.66 -9.36 2.73
N GLY A 11 -8.57 -9.41 3.70
CA GLY A 11 -9.38 -8.26 4.13
C GLY A 11 -9.39 -8.17 5.65
N ILE A 12 -9.09 -6.99 6.18
CA ILE A 12 -9.16 -6.65 7.60
C ILE A 12 -10.25 -5.60 7.76
N LEU A 13 -11.35 -6.00 8.42
CA LEU A 13 -12.56 -5.20 8.56
C LEU A 13 -12.81 -4.85 10.03
N GLY A 14 -13.18 -3.61 10.32
CA GLY A 14 -13.47 -3.17 11.68
C GLY A 14 -13.92 -1.72 11.79
N LYS A 15 -14.37 -1.30 12.99
CA LYS A 15 -14.79 0.09 13.19
C LYS A 15 -13.56 0.98 13.40
N ARG A 16 -13.73 2.30 13.29
CA ARG A 16 -12.65 3.25 13.63
C ARG A 16 -12.19 3.03 15.07
N GLY A 17 -10.88 2.99 15.29
CA GLY A 17 -10.28 2.82 16.61
C GLY A 17 -10.27 1.38 17.16
N THR A 18 -10.67 0.36 16.38
CA THR A 18 -10.65 -1.04 16.84
C THR A 18 -9.33 -1.77 16.58
N GLY A 19 -8.27 -1.06 16.20
CA GLY A 19 -6.93 -1.64 16.01
C GLY A 19 -6.68 -2.33 14.65
N LYS A 20 -7.49 -2.07 13.62
CA LYS A 20 -7.30 -2.68 12.29
C LYS A 20 -5.91 -2.44 11.71
N THR A 21 -5.47 -1.19 11.69
CA THR A 21 -4.14 -0.79 11.22
C THR A 21 -3.05 -1.47 12.04
N HIS A 22 -3.23 -1.60 13.36
CA HIS A 22 -2.29 -2.34 14.21
C HIS A 22 -2.25 -3.83 13.85
N THR A 23 -3.40 -4.49 13.63
CA THR A 23 -3.43 -5.88 13.17
C THR A 23 -2.74 -6.04 11.81
N ALA A 24 -2.94 -5.09 10.90
CA ALA A 24 -2.30 -5.08 9.59
C ALA A 24 -0.78 -4.85 9.69
N MET A 25 -0.34 -3.99 10.60
CA MET A 25 1.09 -3.79 10.89
C MET A 25 1.74 -5.07 11.40
N VAL A 26 1.14 -5.77 12.37
CA VAL A 26 1.66 -7.08 12.83
C VAL A 26 1.78 -8.06 11.67
N PHE A 27 0.82 -8.08 10.75
CA PHE A 27 0.91 -8.92 9.56
C PHE A 27 2.05 -8.50 8.62
N ALA A 28 2.29 -7.19 8.47
CA ALA A 28 3.42 -6.67 7.72
C ALA A 28 4.77 -6.97 8.39
N GLU A 29 4.86 -6.89 9.72
CA GLU A 29 6.04 -7.29 10.49
C GLU A 29 6.42 -8.75 10.22
N GLU A 30 5.44 -9.67 10.26
CA GLU A 30 5.68 -11.08 9.92
C GLU A 30 6.18 -11.27 8.48
N MET A 31 5.69 -10.46 7.52
CA MET A 31 6.20 -10.47 6.14
C MET A 31 7.64 -9.99 6.06
N LEU A 32 7.96 -8.90 6.77
CA LEU A 32 9.30 -8.30 6.81
C LEU A 32 10.31 -9.26 7.46
N GLU A 33 9.93 -9.93 8.55
CA GLU A 33 10.76 -10.97 9.19
C GLU A 33 11.04 -12.16 8.27
N CYS A 34 10.08 -12.49 7.39
CA CYS A 34 10.27 -13.52 6.36
C CYS A 34 11.05 -13.02 5.13
N GLY A 35 11.39 -11.72 5.06
CA GLY A 35 12.06 -11.11 3.91
C GLY A 35 11.18 -11.02 2.66
N TYR A 36 9.84 -10.98 2.82
CA TYR A 36 8.93 -10.91 1.70
C TYR A 36 8.76 -9.48 1.17
N PRO A 37 8.77 -9.29 -0.17
CA PRO A 37 8.57 -7.98 -0.76
C PRO A 37 7.15 -7.48 -0.50
N MET A 38 7.06 -6.28 0.08
CA MET A 38 5.79 -5.66 0.44
C MET A 38 5.80 -4.15 0.28
N GLY A 39 4.63 -3.58 0.06
CA GLY A 39 4.41 -2.13 -0.01
C GLY A 39 3.16 -1.72 0.75
N VAL A 40 3.15 -0.52 1.30
CA VAL A 40 1.98 0.07 1.97
C VAL A 40 1.50 1.29 1.20
N ILE A 41 0.19 1.40 1.01
CA ILE A 41 -0.50 2.64 0.64
C ILE A 41 -1.13 3.17 1.92
N ASP A 42 -0.60 4.30 2.43
CA ASP A 42 -0.96 4.88 3.72
C ASP A 42 -1.54 6.29 3.55
N PRO A 43 -2.88 6.45 3.54
CA PRO A 43 -3.50 7.75 3.35
C PRO A 43 -3.42 8.68 4.56
N VAL A 44 -3.09 8.15 5.74
CA VAL A 44 -3.22 8.84 7.04
C VAL A 44 -1.90 8.93 7.82
N GLY A 45 -0.80 8.39 7.27
CA GLY A 45 0.53 8.48 7.87
C GLY A 45 0.67 7.68 9.17
N ALA A 46 0.01 6.54 9.31
CA ALA A 46 0.12 5.69 10.50
C ALA A 46 1.29 4.68 10.41
N TRP A 47 1.73 4.31 9.21
CA TRP A 47 2.57 3.14 8.96
C TRP A 47 4.07 3.39 9.13
N TRP A 48 4.52 4.65 9.22
CA TRP A 48 5.92 4.99 9.49
C TRP A 48 6.42 4.38 10.81
N GLY A 49 5.50 4.05 11.74
CA GLY A 49 5.81 3.36 13.00
C GLY A 49 6.56 2.04 12.83
N LEU A 50 6.47 1.37 11.67
CA LEU A 50 7.27 0.17 11.37
C LEU A 50 8.79 0.43 11.37
N ARG A 51 9.22 1.69 11.18
CA ARG A 51 10.64 2.07 11.31
C ARG A 51 11.08 2.30 12.75
N SER A 52 10.20 2.12 13.73
CA SER A 52 10.52 2.18 15.15
C SER A 52 10.50 0.78 15.76
N SER A 53 11.47 0.47 16.62
CA SER A 53 11.39 -0.74 17.45
C SER A 53 10.19 -0.70 18.39
N ALA A 54 9.75 -1.87 18.86
CA ALA A 54 8.62 -2.00 19.79
C ALA A 54 8.78 -1.19 21.09
N ASP A 55 10.01 -0.91 21.53
CA ASP A 55 10.31 -0.08 22.69
C ASP A 55 10.54 1.42 22.35
N GLY A 56 10.48 1.79 21.07
CA GLY A 56 10.69 3.15 20.58
C GLY A 56 12.14 3.64 20.64
N LYS A 57 13.11 2.78 20.98
CA LYS A 57 14.48 3.19 21.31
C LYS A 57 15.50 2.90 20.22
N ARG A 58 15.14 2.09 19.22
CA ARG A 58 16.04 1.65 18.15
C ARG A 58 15.32 1.76 16.79
N PRO A 59 16.08 1.83 15.69
CA PRO A 59 15.52 1.63 14.36
C PRO A 59 14.78 0.28 14.30
N GLY A 60 13.59 0.30 13.71
CA GLY A 60 12.79 -0.87 13.36
C GLY A 60 13.23 -1.42 12.01
N TYR A 61 12.27 -1.74 11.14
CA TYR A 61 12.54 -2.33 9.83
C TYR A 61 13.13 -1.33 8.84
N GLU A 62 13.97 -1.82 7.92
CA GLU A 62 14.48 -1.04 6.80
C GLU A 62 13.41 -0.94 5.70
N ILE A 63 12.70 0.19 5.70
CA ILE A 63 11.59 0.48 4.79
C ILE A 63 11.80 1.88 4.22
N VAL A 64 11.70 2.01 2.90
CA VAL A 64 11.75 3.31 2.23
C VAL A 64 10.40 4.00 2.37
N ILE A 65 10.37 5.22 2.91
CA ILE A 65 9.15 6.02 3.02
C ILE A 65 9.13 7.10 1.93
N PHE A 66 8.11 7.05 1.09
CA PHE A 66 7.82 8.06 0.08
C PHE A 66 6.75 9.01 0.62
N GLY A 67 7.05 10.31 0.68
CA GLY A 67 6.13 11.33 1.18
C GLY A 67 5.96 11.32 2.70
N GLY A 68 4.95 12.05 3.19
CA GLY A 68 4.72 12.29 4.61
C GLY A 68 5.82 13.10 5.30
N ASP A 69 5.58 13.42 6.57
CA ASP A 69 6.54 14.14 7.42
C ASP A 69 7.77 13.29 7.79
N HIS A 70 7.63 11.96 7.68
CA HIS A 70 8.67 10.96 7.98
C HIS A 70 9.35 10.38 6.72
N GLY A 71 9.13 11.00 5.56
CA GLY A 71 9.61 10.52 4.26
C GLY A 71 11.12 10.63 4.05
N ASP A 72 11.69 9.62 3.41
CA ASP A 72 13.07 9.65 2.90
C ASP A 72 13.13 10.34 1.52
N VAL A 73 12.07 10.17 0.72
CA VAL A 73 11.96 10.68 -0.65
C VAL A 73 10.65 11.46 -0.81
N PRO A 74 10.66 12.69 -1.36
CA PRO A 74 9.44 13.44 -1.57
C PRO A 74 8.52 12.80 -2.62
N LEU A 75 7.23 12.80 -2.36
CA LEU A 75 6.21 12.40 -3.33
C LEU A 75 5.75 13.58 -4.19
N GLU A 76 6.20 13.62 -5.44
CA GLU A 76 5.72 14.59 -6.42
C GLU A 76 4.31 14.25 -6.93
N LYS A 77 3.54 15.28 -7.30
CA LYS A 77 2.23 15.11 -7.92
C LYS A 77 2.38 14.37 -9.26
N GLY A 78 1.59 13.29 -9.45
CA GLY A 78 1.69 12.45 -10.64
C GLY A 78 2.87 11.47 -10.62
N GLY A 79 3.61 11.40 -9.50
CA GLY A 79 4.72 10.47 -9.31
C GLY A 79 4.32 8.99 -9.23
N GLY A 80 3.03 8.65 -9.19
CA GLY A 80 2.55 7.28 -8.97
C GLY A 80 3.18 6.26 -9.92
N LYS A 81 3.31 6.60 -11.21
CA LYS A 81 3.96 5.72 -12.20
C LYS A 81 5.46 5.54 -11.96
N VAL A 82 6.14 6.61 -11.53
CA VAL A 82 7.58 6.58 -11.24
C VAL A 82 7.84 5.68 -10.04
N ILE A 83 7.07 5.86 -8.97
CA ILE A 83 7.19 5.04 -7.77
C ILE A 83 6.81 3.58 -8.03
N ALA A 84 5.81 3.32 -8.88
CA ALA A 84 5.49 1.95 -9.31
C ALA A 84 6.65 1.28 -10.04
N ASN A 85 7.37 2.02 -10.91
CA ASN A 85 8.55 1.47 -11.59
C ASN A 85 9.69 1.20 -10.59
N PHE A 86 9.93 2.12 -9.65
CA PHE A 86 10.91 1.93 -8.59
C PHE A 86 10.60 0.68 -7.75
N ALA A 87 9.34 0.51 -7.32
CA ALA A 87 8.91 -0.64 -6.53
C ALA A 87 9.15 -1.97 -7.27
N ILE A 88 8.97 -1.99 -8.59
CA ILE A 88 9.23 -3.17 -9.44
C ILE A 88 10.74 -3.43 -9.58
N GLU A 89 11.54 -2.38 -9.75
CA GLU A 89 12.96 -2.48 -10.10
C GLU A 89 13.84 -2.80 -8.87
N GLU A 90 13.56 -2.15 -7.73
CA GLU A 90 14.38 -2.30 -6.51
C GLU A 90 13.90 -3.45 -5.61
N SER A 91 12.61 -3.82 -5.68
CA SER A 91 12.02 -4.90 -4.88
C SER A 91 12.27 -4.79 -3.36
N VAL A 92 12.41 -3.56 -2.84
CA VAL A 92 12.59 -3.27 -1.41
C VAL A 92 11.25 -2.98 -0.73
N PRO A 93 11.11 -3.21 0.58
CA PRO A 93 9.93 -2.77 1.33
C PRO A 93 9.74 -1.26 1.28
N PHE A 94 8.50 -0.80 1.09
CA PHE A 94 8.19 0.63 1.00
C PHE A 94 6.86 1.03 1.64
N ILE A 95 6.75 2.30 2.01
CA ILE A 95 5.51 2.96 2.41
C ILE A 95 5.28 4.16 1.50
N LEU A 96 4.09 4.26 0.94
CA LEU A 96 3.58 5.46 0.27
C LEU A 96 2.75 6.23 1.28
N ASP A 97 3.42 7.15 1.99
CA ASP A 97 2.77 8.05 2.93
C ASP A 97 2.16 9.22 2.15
N LEU A 98 0.84 9.15 2.00
CA LEU A 98 0.07 10.14 1.25
C LEU A 98 -0.52 11.21 2.17
N ASP A 99 -0.16 11.24 3.45
CA ASP A 99 -0.58 12.29 4.35
C ASP A 99 -0.12 13.66 3.83
N GLY A 100 -0.93 14.68 4.07
CA GLY A 100 -0.74 16.02 3.49
C GLY A 100 -1.17 16.18 2.02
N MET A 101 -1.48 15.10 1.29
CA MET A 101 -2.17 15.21 0.01
C MET A 101 -3.67 15.43 0.19
N SER A 102 -4.30 16.20 -0.69
CA SER A 102 -5.77 16.24 -0.72
C SER A 102 -6.32 14.88 -1.17
N LYS A 103 -7.49 14.49 -0.65
CA LYS A 103 -8.18 13.24 -1.02
C LYS A 103 -8.19 12.98 -2.53
N ARG A 104 -8.49 13.99 -3.35
CA ARG A 104 -8.47 13.83 -4.81
C ARG A 104 -7.08 13.45 -5.35
N LYS A 105 -6.01 14.06 -4.84
CA LYS A 105 -4.64 13.74 -5.24
C LYS A 105 -4.23 12.35 -4.79
N GLN A 106 -4.64 11.91 -3.59
CA GLN A 106 -4.40 10.55 -3.13
C GLN A 106 -5.04 9.54 -4.09
N ILE A 107 -6.31 9.75 -4.46
CA ILE A 107 -7.04 8.92 -5.41
C ILE A 107 -6.34 8.87 -6.78
N ASP A 108 -5.99 10.03 -7.34
CA ASP A 108 -5.34 10.12 -8.65
C ASP A 108 -3.93 9.47 -8.62
N PHE A 109 -3.16 9.68 -7.55
CA PHE A 109 -1.84 9.09 -7.35
C PHE A 109 -1.91 7.55 -7.25
N VAL A 110 -2.81 7.03 -6.42
CA VAL A 110 -2.99 5.59 -6.23
C VAL A 110 -3.47 4.92 -7.51
N ALA A 111 -4.38 5.56 -8.26
CA ALA A 111 -4.77 5.07 -9.58
C ALA A 111 -3.57 4.93 -10.51
N ASP A 112 -2.75 5.97 -10.65
CA ASP A 112 -1.56 5.96 -11.51
C ASP A 112 -0.53 4.91 -11.07
N PHE A 113 -0.33 4.75 -9.76
CA PHE A 113 0.57 3.75 -9.17
C PHE A 113 0.08 2.32 -9.47
N LEU A 114 -1.16 2.00 -9.12
CA LEU A 114 -1.71 0.65 -9.25
C LEU A 114 -1.87 0.23 -10.71
N GLU A 115 -2.31 1.13 -11.60
CA GLU A 115 -2.40 0.86 -13.05
C GLU A 115 -1.03 0.49 -13.62
N GLN A 116 0.01 1.24 -13.26
CA GLN A 116 1.37 0.98 -13.73
C GLN A 116 1.95 -0.31 -13.15
N LEU A 117 1.73 -0.53 -11.85
CA LEU A 117 2.18 -1.73 -11.16
C LEU A 117 1.56 -2.98 -11.78
N TYR A 118 0.23 -3.01 -11.95
CA TYR A 118 -0.47 -4.15 -12.58
C TYR A 118 -0.02 -4.41 -14.02
N ARG A 119 0.27 -3.34 -14.77
CA ARG A 119 0.74 -3.43 -16.15
C ARG A 119 2.10 -4.13 -16.22
N ARG A 120 3.06 -3.72 -15.39
CA ARG A 120 4.48 -4.07 -15.54
C ARG A 120 4.96 -5.19 -14.62
N ASN A 121 4.39 -5.35 -13.44
CA ASN A 121 4.89 -6.28 -12.44
C ASN A 121 4.81 -7.74 -12.90
N LYS A 122 5.84 -8.51 -12.53
CA LYS A 122 5.93 -9.96 -12.76
C LYS A 122 6.47 -10.73 -11.55
N GLU A 123 7.08 -10.05 -10.59
CA GLU A 123 7.67 -10.63 -9.39
C GLU A 123 6.69 -10.60 -8.22
N PRO A 124 6.87 -11.43 -7.19
CA PRO A 124 6.05 -11.37 -5.98
C PRO A 124 6.10 -9.98 -5.33
N LEU A 125 4.95 -9.40 -5.00
CA LEU A 125 4.83 -8.19 -4.18
C LEU A 125 3.47 -8.18 -3.49
N HIS A 126 3.46 -7.95 -2.18
CA HIS A 126 2.23 -7.81 -1.41
C HIS A 126 1.92 -6.34 -1.10
N LEU A 127 0.69 -5.88 -1.39
CA LEU A 127 0.28 -4.51 -1.05
C LEU A 127 -0.66 -4.46 0.15
N PHE A 128 -0.30 -3.72 1.18
CA PHE A 128 -1.23 -3.28 2.22
C PHE A 128 -1.89 -1.98 1.75
N ILE A 129 -3.22 -1.96 1.67
CA ILE A 129 -4.00 -0.80 1.24
C ILE A 129 -4.83 -0.34 2.44
N ASP A 130 -4.34 0.66 3.17
CA ASP A 130 -5.06 1.22 4.30
C ASP A 130 -6.14 2.20 3.85
N GLU A 131 -7.21 2.31 4.65
CA GLU A 131 -8.44 3.02 4.31
C GLU A 131 -8.91 2.68 2.88
N ALA A 132 -8.96 1.39 2.54
CA ALA A 132 -9.17 0.90 1.18
C ALA A 132 -10.46 1.42 0.53
N ASP A 133 -11.49 1.75 1.31
CA ASP A 133 -12.74 2.35 0.86
C ASP A 133 -12.56 3.77 0.27
N LEU A 134 -11.44 4.43 0.55
CA LEU A 134 -11.04 5.68 -0.10
C LEU A 134 -10.82 5.50 -1.61
N PHE A 135 -10.24 4.37 -2.00
CA PHE A 135 -9.85 4.04 -3.37
C PHE A 135 -10.83 3.09 -4.05
N ALA A 136 -11.43 2.18 -3.27
CA ALA A 136 -12.38 1.18 -3.72
C ALA A 136 -13.70 1.28 -2.92
N PRO A 137 -14.46 2.38 -3.06
CA PRO A 137 -15.70 2.57 -2.32
C PRO A 137 -16.77 1.55 -2.75
N GLN A 138 -17.64 1.15 -1.81
CA GLN A 138 -18.77 0.26 -2.12
C GLN A 138 -19.74 0.86 -3.15
N ILE A 139 -19.91 2.19 -3.12
CA ILE A 139 -20.75 2.93 -4.06
C ILE A 139 -19.87 3.99 -4.72
N CYS A 140 -19.52 3.77 -5.97
CA CYS A 140 -18.82 4.76 -6.78
C CYS A 140 -19.83 5.71 -7.42
N ARG A 141 -19.85 6.97 -6.97
CA ARG A 141 -20.69 8.02 -7.56
C ARG A 141 -19.98 8.61 -8.78
N ARG A 142 -20.72 8.74 -9.89
CA ARG A 142 -20.18 9.34 -11.11
C ARG A 142 -19.68 10.75 -10.85
N GLY A 143 -18.45 11.04 -11.29
CA GLY A 143 -17.87 12.38 -11.25
C GLY A 143 -17.03 12.70 -10.01
N GLU A 144 -16.94 11.78 -9.04
CA GLU A 144 -16.05 11.95 -7.87
C GLU A 144 -14.59 11.61 -8.20
N GLY A 145 -14.32 10.98 -9.35
CA GLY A 145 -12.98 10.66 -9.85
C GLY A 145 -12.37 9.40 -9.24
N GLN A 146 -13.16 8.62 -8.49
CA GLN A 146 -12.74 7.36 -7.90
C GLN A 146 -12.80 6.19 -8.88
N GLU A 147 -13.43 6.36 -10.05
CA GLU A 147 -13.66 5.28 -11.02
C GLU A 147 -12.36 4.59 -11.47
N ARG A 148 -11.29 5.39 -11.66
CA ARG A 148 -9.97 4.86 -12.04
C ARG A 148 -9.32 4.08 -10.91
N ALA A 149 -9.27 4.65 -9.71
CA ALA A 149 -8.69 3.99 -8.54
C ALA A 149 -9.42 2.68 -8.22
N LEU A 150 -10.76 2.69 -8.27
CA LEU A 150 -11.58 1.50 -8.07
C LEU A 150 -11.26 0.41 -9.10
N GLY A 151 -11.16 0.78 -10.38
CA GLY A 151 -10.80 -0.16 -11.44
C GLY A 151 -9.40 -0.75 -11.25
N ALA A 152 -8.44 0.08 -10.85
CA ALA A 152 -7.07 -0.36 -10.59
C ALA A 152 -6.99 -1.30 -9.37
N CYS A 153 -7.71 -0.97 -8.28
CA CYS A 153 -7.84 -1.87 -7.13
C CYS A 153 -8.48 -3.21 -7.52
N ASP A 154 -9.58 -3.21 -8.30
CA ASP A 154 -10.24 -4.45 -8.76
C ASP A 154 -9.28 -5.35 -9.55
N ASP A 155 -8.44 -4.76 -10.42
CA ASP A 155 -7.45 -5.51 -11.18
C ASP A 155 -6.38 -6.17 -10.30
N ILE A 156 -5.89 -5.46 -9.28
CA ILE A 156 -4.95 -6.03 -8.30
C ILE A 156 -5.63 -7.15 -7.51
N ILE A 157 -6.80 -6.89 -6.93
CA ILE A 157 -7.51 -7.81 -6.04
C ILE A 157 -7.95 -9.09 -6.77
N ARG A 158 -8.58 -8.94 -7.94
CA ARG A 158 -9.19 -10.09 -8.64
C ARG A 158 -8.24 -10.78 -9.60
N ARG A 159 -7.24 -10.06 -10.12
CA ARG A 159 -6.40 -10.53 -11.23
C ARG A 159 -4.90 -10.37 -10.94
N GLY A 160 -4.50 -9.85 -9.77
CA GLY A 160 -3.12 -9.56 -9.42
C GLY A 160 -2.23 -10.80 -9.29
N ARG A 161 -2.78 -11.94 -8.87
CA ARG A 161 -2.00 -13.18 -8.69
C ARG A 161 -1.23 -13.60 -9.94
N LYS A 162 -1.83 -13.44 -11.14
CA LYS A 162 -1.15 -13.75 -12.43
C LYS A 162 0.02 -12.81 -12.76
N LYS A 163 0.13 -11.70 -12.02
CA LYS A 163 1.14 -10.65 -12.11
C LYS A 163 2.11 -10.69 -10.93
N GLY A 164 2.02 -11.69 -10.04
CA GLY A 164 2.80 -11.74 -8.81
C GLY A 164 2.30 -10.81 -7.70
N LEU A 165 1.10 -10.23 -7.84
CA LEU A 165 0.57 -9.24 -6.89
C LEU A 165 -0.44 -9.89 -5.94
N GLY A 166 -0.21 -9.70 -4.64
CA GLY A 166 -1.20 -9.94 -3.58
C GLY A 166 -1.58 -8.64 -2.89
N ALA A 167 -2.61 -8.69 -2.03
CA ALA A 167 -3.07 -7.51 -1.33
C ALA A 167 -3.73 -7.80 0.03
N THR A 168 -3.62 -6.87 0.96
CA THR A 168 -4.42 -6.81 2.18
C THR A 168 -5.18 -5.50 2.18
N LEU A 169 -6.51 -5.59 2.17
CA LEU A 169 -7.39 -4.41 2.23
C LEU A 169 -7.76 -4.14 3.69
N ILE A 170 -7.56 -2.91 4.17
CA ILE A 170 -7.94 -2.50 5.52
C ILE A 170 -9.05 -1.44 5.44
N THR A 171 -10.20 -1.66 6.11
CA THR A 171 -11.34 -0.71 6.16
C THR A 171 -12.20 -0.87 7.41
#